data_AF-A0A1A6HEB0-F1
#
_entry.id   AF-A0A1A6HEB0-F1
#
_cell.length_a   1.000
_cell.length_b   1.000
_cell.length_c   1.000
_cell.angle_alpha   90.00
_cell.angle_beta   90.00
_cell.angle_gamma   90.00
#
_symmetry.space_group_name_H-M   'P 1'
#
loop_
_entity.id
_entity.type
_entity.pdbx_description
1 polymer ?
#
loop_
_entity_poly.entity_id
_entity_poly.type
_entity_poly.pdbx_seq_one_letter_code
_entity_poly.pdbx_strand_id
1 'polypeptide(L)'
;VFVTSLVLSYCLGTAPANLSPDPSLDAEWEEWKINFEKTYSPDEERYRRTVWEEEEKKKIEEHNTEYQQDKMSFYVGLNEFSDMTYEEFRKICCGNLVWTGGLDYDIHEYKDLTKDNNIIPEKDQ
;
A
#
# COMPACT_ATOMS: atom_id res chain seq x y z
N VAL A 1 -26.56 16.39 -47.21
CA VAL A 1 -25.47 17.36 -46.99
C VAL A 1 -26.05 18.48 -46.11
N PHE A 2 -25.92 18.62 -44.79
CA PHE A 2 -25.25 17.95 -43.66
C PHE A 2 -26.14 18.12 -42.41
N VAL A 3 -26.44 17.06 -41.65
CA VAL A 3 -25.96 16.74 -40.28
C VAL A 3 -26.26 17.79 -39.19
N THR A 4 -27.19 17.49 -38.27
CA THR A 4 -27.29 18.15 -36.96
C THR A 4 -27.03 17.11 -35.85
N SER A 5 -25.85 17.21 -35.25
CA SER A 5 -25.40 16.33 -34.15
C SER A 5 -26.11 16.69 -32.85
N LEU A 6 -26.83 15.73 -32.26
CA LEU A 6 -27.21 15.77 -30.85
C LEU A 6 -26.09 15.11 -30.05
N VAL A 7 -25.37 15.91 -29.25
CA VAL A 7 -24.38 15.38 -28.31
C VAL A 7 -25.13 14.89 -27.07
N LEU A 8 -25.40 13.59 -27.03
CA LEU A 8 -25.84 12.90 -25.81
C LEU A 8 -24.68 12.90 -24.82
N SER A 9 -24.69 13.85 -23.89
CA SER A 9 -23.78 13.86 -22.75
C SER A 9 -24.14 12.69 -21.83
N TYR A 10 -23.48 11.56 -22.04
CA TYR A 10 -23.56 10.41 -21.16
C TYR A 10 -22.74 10.75 -19.90
N CYS A 11 -23.42 11.25 -18.87
CA CYS A 11 -22.84 11.30 -17.54
C CYS A 11 -22.66 9.85 -17.07
N LEU A 12 -21.50 9.26 -17.37
CA LEU A 12 -21.00 8.08 -16.68
C LEU A 12 -20.76 8.49 -15.22
N GLY A 13 -21.82 8.44 -14.43
CA GLY A 13 -21.66 8.22 -13.00
C GLY A 13 -21.00 6.85 -12.87
N THR A 14 -19.68 6.83 -12.69
CA THR A 14 -18.99 5.62 -12.27
C THR A 14 -19.46 5.36 -10.84
N ALA A 15 -20.49 4.53 -10.70
CA ALA A 15 -20.69 3.86 -9.43
C ALA A 15 -19.37 3.15 -9.10
N PRO A 16 -18.86 3.22 -7.85
CA PRO A 16 -17.79 2.33 -7.47
C PRO A 16 -18.29 0.92 -7.79
N ALA A 17 -17.57 0.21 -8.65
CA ALA A 17 -17.92 -1.15 -8.97
C ALA A 17 -18.06 -1.88 -7.64
N ASN A 18 -19.21 -2.52 -7.42
CA ASN A 18 -19.33 -3.53 -6.37
C ASN A 18 -18.44 -4.70 -6.81
N LEU A 19 -17.12 -4.54 -6.66
CA LEU A 19 -16.17 -5.62 -6.74
C LEU A 19 -16.41 -6.46 -5.50
N SER A 20 -17.11 -7.57 -5.71
CA SER A 20 -17.06 -8.66 -4.74
C SER A 20 -15.60 -9.08 -4.63
N PRO A 21 -15.10 -9.37 -3.41
CA PRO A 21 -13.80 -9.98 -3.22
C PRO A 21 -13.60 -11.19 -4.13
N ASP A 22 -12.39 -11.35 -4.67
CA ASP A 22 -12.04 -12.53 -5.47
C ASP A 22 -11.92 -13.76 -4.57
N PRO A 23 -12.80 -14.77 -4.71
CA PRO A 23 -12.75 -15.99 -3.90
C PRO A 23 -11.43 -16.77 -4.04
N SER A 24 -10.69 -16.57 -5.14
CA SER A 24 -9.40 -17.22 -5.36
C SER A 24 -8.34 -16.78 -4.33
N LEU A 25 -8.50 -15.59 -3.77
CA LEU A 25 -7.58 -14.98 -2.82
C LEU A 25 -7.98 -15.24 -1.37
N ASP A 26 -9.09 -15.94 -1.09
CA ASP A 26 -9.65 -16.07 0.27
C ASP A 26 -8.66 -16.76 1.22
N ALA A 27 -7.94 -17.79 0.74
CA ALA A 27 -6.95 -18.47 1.57
C ALA A 27 -5.79 -17.55 1.99
N GLU A 28 -5.31 -16.72 1.06
CA GLU A 28 -4.22 -15.77 1.33
C GLU A 28 -4.68 -14.62 2.22
N TRP A 29 -5.96 -14.22 2.11
CA TRP A 29 -6.57 -13.26 3.03
C TRP A 29 -6.50 -13.73 4.47
N GLU A 30 -6.95 -14.95 4.70
CA GLU A 30 -7.06 -15.51 6.04
C GLU A 30 -5.67 -15.72 6.63
N GLU A 31 -4.72 -16.21 5.83
CA GLU A 31 -3.32 -16.33 6.24
C GLU A 31 -2.72 -14.96 6.60
N TRP A 32 -2.94 -13.93 5.77
CA TRP A 32 -2.47 -12.58 6.03
C TRP A 32 -3.10 -12.01 7.32
N LYS A 33 -4.42 -12.17 7.51
CA LYS A 33 -5.11 -11.72 8.74
C LYS A 33 -4.56 -12.42 9.98
N ILE A 34 -4.29 -13.73 9.91
CA ILE A 34 -3.71 -14.48 11.01
C ILE A 34 -2.29 -13.97 11.32
N ASN A 35 -1.47 -13.79 10.30
CA ASN A 35 -0.07 -13.36 10.44
C ASN A 35 0.06 -11.97 11.07
N PHE A 36 -0.88 -11.07 10.80
CA PHE A 36 -0.89 -9.70 11.34
C PHE A 36 -1.99 -9.47 12.40
N GLU A 37 -2.54 -10.55 12.97
CA GLU A 37 -3.53 -10.53 14.06
C GLU A 37 -4.75 -9.63 13.80
N LYS A 38 -5.21 -9.56 12.55
CA LYS A 38 -6.29 -8.68 12.12
C LYS A 38 -7.66 -9.28 12.44
N THR A 39 -8.54 -8.47 13.02
CA THR A 39 -9.93 -8.82 13.31
C THR A 39 -10.84 -7.66 12.93
N TYR A 40 -11.87 -7.93 12.13
CA TYR A 40 -12.80 -6.90 11.63
C TYR A 40 -14.25 -7.29 11.88
N SER A 41 -15.13 -6.29 11.89
CA SER A 41 -16.58 -6.54 11.78
C SER A 41 -16.96 -6.94 10.34
N PRO A 42 -18.08 -7.64 10.10
CA PRO A 42 -18.45 -8.07 8.75
C PRO A 42 -18.55 -6.94 7.71
N ASP A 43 -19.00 -5.75 8.12
CA ASP A 43 -19.11 -4.58 7.26
C ASP A 43 -17.73 -4.00 6.93
N GLU A 44 -16.83 -3.95 7.92
CA GLU A 44 -15.46 -3.46 7.75
C GLU A 44 -14.60 -4.44 6.96
N GLU A 45 -14.78 -5.74 7.17
CA GLU A 45 -13.99 -6.78 6.52
C GLU A 45 -14.10 -6.68 5.01
N ARG A 46 -15.31 -6.46 4.48
CA ARG A 46 -15.52 -6.26 3.04
C ARG A 46 -14.71 -5.07 2.53
N TYR A 47 -14.71 -3.96 3.24
CA TYR A 47 -13.97 -2.76 2.86
C TYR A 47 -12.46 -3.01 2.87
N ARG A 48 -11.94 -3.57 3.98
CA ARG A 48 -10.51 -3.89 4.15
C ARG A 48 -10.03 -4.88 3.11
N ARG A 49 -10.88 -5.87 2.79
CA ARG A 49 -10.64 -6.85 1.75
C ARG A 49 -10.49 -6.20 0.38
N THR A 50 -11.37 -5.26 0.03
CA THR A 50 -11.27 -4.53 -1.24
C THR A 50 -9.98 -3.70 -1.31
N VAL A 51 -9.60 -3.01 -0.24
CA VAL A 51 -8.34 -2.23 -0.22
C VAL A 51 -7.13 -3.14 -0.43
N TRP A 52 -7.10 -4.28 0.27
CA TRP A 52 -6.01 -5.25 0.18
C TRP A 52 -5.84 -5.85 -1.23
N GLU A 53 -6.95 -6.23 -1.88
CA GLU A 53 -6.93 -6.80 -3.23
C GLU A 53 -6.60 -5.73 -4.30
N GLU A 54 -7.32 -4.62 -4.30
CA GLU A 54 -7.28 -3.65 -5.39
C GLU A 54 -6.08 -2.71 -5.32
N GLU A 55 -5.71 -2.28 -4.11
CA GLU A 55 -4.66 -1.29 -3.94
C GLU A 55 -3.31 -1.93 -3.68
N GLU A 56 -3.21 -2.94 -2.82
CA GLU A 56 -1.90 -3.42 -2.36
C GLU A 56 -1.39 -4.62 -3.16
N LYS A 57 -2.23 -5.64 -3.35
CA LYS A 57 -1.84 -6.83 -4.14
C LYS A 57 -1.48 -6.50 -5.57
N LYS A 58 -2.29 -5.67 -6.23
CA LYS A 58 -2.03 -5.23 -7.60
C LYS A 58 -0.74 -4.41 -7.71
N LYS A 59 -0.51 -3.44 -6.80
CA LYS A 59 0.74 -2.66 -6.78
C LYS A 59 1.96 -3.55 -6.57
N ILE A 60 1.86 -4.54 -5.68
CA ILE A 60 2.91 -5.51 -5.40
C ILE A 60 3.24 -6.31 -6.67
N GLU A 61 2.23 -6.86 -7.35
CA GLU A 61 2.44 -7.64 -8.57
C GLU A 61 3.06 -6.82 -9.69
N GLU A 62 2.58 -5.59 -9.90
CA GLU A 62 3.13 -4.65 -10.89
C GLU A 62 4.58 -4.30 -10.58
N HIS A 63 4.88 -3.86 -9.36
CA HIS A 63 6.24 -3.51 -8.92
C HIS A 63 7.20 -4.68 -9.02
N ASN A 64 6.77 -5.87 -8.60
CA ASN A 64 7.60 -7.06 -8.62
C ASN A 64 7.82 -7.58 -10.04
N THR A 65 6.85 -7.41 -10.94
CA THR A 65 7.04 -7.67 -12.37
C THR A 65 8.09 -6.73 -12.96
N GLU A 66 8.06 -5.45 -12.60
CA GLU A 66 9.07 -4.47 -13.03
C GLU A 66 10.46 -4.75 -12.42
N TYR A 67 10.51 -5.22 -11.18
CA TYR A 67 11.75 -5.70 -10.55
C TYR A 67 12.38 -6.86 -11.33
N GLN A 68 11.58 -7.86 -11.78
CA GLN A 68 12.07 -8.95 -12.63
C GLN A 68 12.57 -8.48 -14.01
N GLN A 69 12.21 -7.26 -14.41
CA GLN A 69 12.68 -6.62 -15.64
C GLN A 69 13.86 -5.66 -15.40
N ASP A 70 14.48 -5.69 -14.22
CA ASP A 70 15.56 -4.79 -13.78
C ASP A 70 15.19 -3.29 -13.83
N LYS A 71 13.88 -2.96 -13.81
CA LYS A 71 13.39 -1.57 -13.79
C LYS A 71 13.29 -0.99 -12.39
N MET A 72 13.18 -1.87 -11.39
CA MET A 72 13.13 -1.54 -9.97
C MET A 72 14.30 -2.19 -9.24
N SER A 73 14.79 -1.56 -8.18
CA SER A 73 15.94 -2.03 -7.40
C SER A 73 15.59 -2.87 -6.18
N PHE A 74 14.30 -2.99 -5.85
CA PHE A 74 13.82 -3.69 -4.66
C PHE A 74 12.53 -4.46 -4.95
N TYR A 75 12.21 -5.40 -4.06
CA TYR A 75 10.97 -6.18 -4.09
C TYR A 75 10.02 -5.69 -2.99
N VAL A 76 8.71 -5.78 -3.22
CA VAL A 76 7.68 -5.42 -2.22
C VAL A 76 6.88 -6.66 -1.87
N GLY A 77 6.52 -6.80 -0.59
CA GLY A 77 5.64 -7.86 -0.11
C GLY A 77 4.48 -7.30 0.69
N LEU A 78 3.52 -8.18 1.00
CA LEU A 78 2.46 -7.87 1.93
C LEU A 78 3.02 -7.62 3.33
N ASN A 79 2.49 -6.63 4.02
CA ASN A 79 2.87 -6.23 5.35
C ASN A 79 1.62 -5.90 6.20
N GLU A 80 1.84 -5.45 7.43
CA GLU A 80 0.75 -5.10 8.37
C GLU A 80 -0.12 -3.93 7.90
N PHE A 81 0.36 -3.12 6.95
CA PHE A 81 -0.33 -1.95 6.41
C PHE A 81 -1.09 -2.26 5.11
N SER A 82 -1.06 -3.51 4.64
CA SER A 82 -1.66 -3.88 3.36
C SER A 82 -3.19 -3.78 3.31
N ASP A 83 -3.87 -3.53 4.44
CA ASP A 83 -5.31 -3.23 4.50
C ASP A 83 -5.63 -1.73 4.63
N MET A 84 -4.60 -0.87 4.58
CA MET A 84 -4.72 0.56 4.77
C MET A 84 -4.61 1.32 3.46
N THR A 85 -5.48 2.29 3.27
CA THR A 85 -5.31 3.28 2.21
C THR A 85 -4.11 4.20 2.52
N TYR A 86 -3.53 4.80 1.49
CA TYR A 86 -2.44 5.78 1.65
C TYR A 86 -2.80 6.91 2.63
N GLU A 87 -4.05 7.38 2.62
CA GLU A 87 -4.52 8.45 3.51
C GLU A 87 -4.67 8.00 4.96
N GLU A 88 -4.99 6.73 5.21
CA GLU A 88 -4.97 6.15 6.56
C GLU A 88 -3.53 5.98 7.05
N PHE A 89 -2.66 5.40 6.21
CA PHE A 89 -1.25 5.20 6.52
C PHE A 89 -0.55 6.52 6.91
N ARG A 90 -0.80 7.59 6.15
CA ARG A 90 -0.25 8.92 6.42
C ARG A 90 -0.59 9.47 7.79
N LYS A 91 -1.77 9.15 8.33
CA LYS A 91 -2.19 9.62 9.66
C LYS A 91 -1.45 8.89 10.79
N ILE A 92 -0.96 7.69 10.52
CA ILE A 92 -0.29 6.82 11.50
C ILE A 92 1.22 7.06 11.49
N CYS A 93 1.88 6.97 10.33
CA CYS A 93 3.36 6.99 10.27
C CYS A 93 3.99 8.37 10.44
N CYS A 94 3.34 9.43 9.97
CA CYS A 94 3.96 10.74 9.87
C CYS A 94 3.12 11.77 10.62
N GLY A 95 3.35 11.90 11.93
CA GLY A 95 2.99 13.14 12.63
C GLY A 95 3.59 14.35 11.91
N ASN A 96 3.00 15.54 12.05
CA ASN A 96 3.43 16.78 11.38
C ASN A 96 4.88 17.18 11.76
N LEU A 97 5.89 16.54 11.16
CA LEU A 97 7.29 16.84 11.38
C LEU A 97 7.70 17.95 10.41
N VAL A 98 7.81 19.17 10.93
CA VAL A 98 8.52 20.26 10.26
C VAL A 98 10.00 20.06 10.53
N TRP A 99 10.77 19.75 9.48
CA TRP A 99 12.22 19.64 9.59
C TRP A 99 12.83 21.04 9.72
N THR A 100 13.32 21.38 10.92
CA THR A 100 14.05 22.62 11.17
C THR A 100 15.54 22.32 11.38
N GLY A 101 16.34 22.40 10.32
CA GLY A 101 17.78 22.64 10.47
C GLY A 101 18.66 21.71 9.65
N GLY A 102 19.41 22.33 8.73
CA GLY A 102 20.50 21.73 7.99
C GLY A 102 21.76 21.52 8.81
N LEU A 103 22.43 20.42 8.52
CA LEU A 103 23.85 20.22 8.81
C LEU A 103 24.49 19.57 7.58
N ASP A 104 25.35 20.35 6.95
CA ASP A 104 26.27 19.91 5.91
C ASP A 104 27.52 19.35 6.61
N TYR A 105 27.63 18.03 6.64
CA TYR A 105 28.86 17.33 6.98
C TYR A 105 29.10 16.26 5.92
N ASP A 106 30.30 16.25 5.34
CA ASP A 106 30.77 15.21 4.44
C ASP A 106 30.72 13.84 5.15
N ILE A 107 29.76 13.02 4.75
CA ILE A 107 29.52 11.70 5.32
C ILE A 107 30.51 10.72 4.68
N HIS A 108 31.60 10.41 5.38
CA HIS A 108 32.50 9.32 4.99
C HIS A 108 31.81 7.96 5.22
N GLU A 109 31.91 7.10 4.20
CA GLU A 109 31.68 5.63 4.14
C GLU A 109 30.70 5.01 5.14
N TYR A 110 29.63 4.39 4.62
CA TYR A 110 28.55 3.76 5.39
C TYR A 110 29.06 2.82 6.49
N LYS A 111 28.79 3.16 7.75
CA LYS A 111 28.98 2.25 8.89
C LYS A 111 27.67 1.56 9.23
N ASP A 112 27.67 0.23 9.17
CA ASP A 112 26.57 -0.60 9.68
C ASP A 112 26.59 -0.63 11.21
N LEU A 113 25.70 0.13 11.84
CA LEU A 113 25.60 0.24 13.30
C LEU A 113 24.96 -0.99 13.95
N THR A 114 24.31 -1.89 13.18
CA THR A 114 23.76 -3.14 13.72
C THR A 114 24.83 -4.09 14.25
N LYS A 115 26.08 -3.87 13.83
CA LYS A 115 27.27 -4.61 14.30
C LYS A 115 27.80 -4.10 15.64
N ASP A 116 27.35 -2.94 16.10
CA ASP A 116 27.67 -2.46 17.44
C ASP A 116 26.66 -3.12 18.41
N ASN A 117 27.14 -3.77 19.49
CA ASN A 117 26.32 -4.52 20.48
C ASN A 117 25.37 -3.64 21.34
N ASN A 118 24.97 -2.46 20.85
CA ASN A 118 24.22 -1.44 21.56
C ASN A 118 22.85 -1.12 20.89
N ILE A 119 22.40 -1.94 19.94
CA ILE A 119 21.12 -1.74 19.26
C ILE A 119 19.97 -2.32 20.10
N ILE A 120 18.97 -1.47 20.35
CA ILE A 120 17.69 -1.87 20.95
C ILE A 120 16.93 -2.69 19.89
N PRO A 121 16.29 -3.82 20.24
CA PRO A 121 15.51 -4.59 19.29
C PRO A 121 14.46 -3.70 18.61
N GLU A 122 14.12 -4.06 17.37
CA GLU A 122 13.04 -3.43 16.61
C GLU A 122 11.78 -3.35 17.47
N LYS A 123 11.14 -2.18 17.43
CA LYS A 123 9.91 -1.91 18.17
C LYS A 123 8.86 -1.47 17.18
N ASP A 124 7.71 -2.10 17.25
CA ASP A 124 6.50 -1.63 16.60
C ASP A 124 5.98 -0.41 17.41
N GLN A 125 5.67 0.69 16.71
CA GLN A 125 5.35 2.01 17.32
C GLN A 125 3.94 2.11 17.88
#